data_AF-A0A8D0F7M3-F1
#
_entry.id   AF-A0A8D0F7M3-F1
#
_cell.length_a   1.000
_cell.length_b   1.000
_cell.length_c   1.000
_cell.angle_alpha   90.00
_cell.angle_beta   90.00
_cell.angle_gamma   90.00
#
_symmetry.space_group_name_H-M   'P 1'
#
loop_
_entity.id
_entity.type
_entity.pdbx_description
1 polymer ?
#
loop_
_entity_poly.entity_id
_entity_poly.type
_entity_poly.pdbx_seq_one_letter_code
_entity_poly.pdbx_strand_id
1 'polypeptide(L)'
;MAAVPLEEAEHQWLVMAAGGQWTQQLHGLLLGDASLAARRDFISGFTALHWAAKSGNCDMVTNIIRAAEKGGARVNVDARSHGGYTALHLAAIHDA
;
A
#
# COMPACT_ATOMS: atom_id res chain seq x y z
N MET A 1 -20.47 -11.79 14.43
CA MET A 1 -19.71 -11.38 13.22
C MET A 1 -18.91 -10.16 13.62
N ALA A 2 -17.61 -10.32 13.87
CA ALA A 2 -16.77 -9.23 14.36
C ALA A 2 -16.44 -8.30 13.18
N ALA A 3 -17.18 -7.20 13.05
CA ALA A 3 -16.71 -6.04 12.29
C ALA A 3 -15.54 -5.49 13.10
N VAL A 4 -14.31 -5.85 12.72
CA VAL A 4 -13.11 -5.17 13.23
C VAL A 4 -13.19 -3.77 12.64
N PRO A 5 -13.46 -2.72 13.43
CA PRO A 5 -13.40 -1.37 12.89
C PRO A 5 -11.93 -1.14 12.59
N LEU A 6 -11.57 -1.08 11.30
CA LEU A 6 -10.29 -0.49 10.93
C LEU A 6 -10.26 0.90 11.57
N GLU A 7 -9.12 1.27 12.17
CA GLU A 7 -8.94 2.66 12.58
C GLU A 7 -9.16 3.55 11.34
N GLU A 8 -9.85 4.68 11.49
CA GLU A 8 -10.28 5.53 10.36
C GLU A 8 -9.13 5.82 9.37
N ALA A 9 -7.91 6.04 9.89
CA ALA A 9 -6.71 6.26 9.09
C ALA A 9 -6.29 5.03 8.26
N GLU A 10 -6.40 3.82 8.79
CA GLU A 10 -6.12 2.58 8.06
C GLU A 10 -7.15 2.34 6.96
N HIS A 11 -8.44 2.56 7.25
CA HIS A 11 -9.49 2.48 6.25
C HIS A 11 -9.24 3.46 5.10
N GLN A 12 -9.02 4.74 5.42
CA GLN A 12 -8.75 5.78 4.43
C GLN A 12 -7.48 5.48 3.63
N TRP A 13 -6.42 5.03 4.29
CA TRP A 13 -5.18 4.62 3.65
C TRP A 13 -5.41 3.54 2.59
N LEU A 14 -6.11 2.46 2.96
CA LEU A 14 -6.37 1.34 2.06
C LEU A 14 -7.27 1.74 0.89
N VAL A 15 -8.32 2.53 1.13
CA VAL A 15 -9.21 3.04 0.07
C VAL A 15 -8.44 3.90 -0.92
N MET A 16 -7.62 4.83 -0.44
CA MET A 16 -6.84 5.73 -1.29
C MET A 16 -5.74 4.97 -2.05
N ALA A 17 -5.08 4.02 -1.39
CA ALA A 17 -4.04 3.21 -2.02
C ALA A 17 -4.59 2.33 -3.14
N ALA A 18 -5.82 1.82 -3.02
CA ALA A 18 -6.48 1.02 -4.05
C ALA A 18 -6.70 1.80 -5.37
N GLY A 19 -6.71 3.13 -5.32
CA GLY A 19 -6.71 3.98 -6.52
C GLY A 19 -5.41 3.93 -7.33
N GLY A 20 -4.32 3.37 -6.79
CA GLY A 20 -3.06 3.19 -7.51
C GLY A 20 -2.36 4.50 -7.89
N GLN A 21 -2.66 5.60 -7.19
CA GLN A 21 -2.07 6.92 -7.41
C GLN A 21 -1.52 7.52 -6.12
N TRP A 22 -0.38 8.21 -6.24
CA TRP A 22 0.18 8.99 -5.16
C TRP A 22 -0.54 10.33 -5.03
N THR A 23 -1.18 10.57 -3.88
CA THR A 23 -1.91 11.82 -3.60
C THR A 23 -1.36 12.51 -2.37
N GLN A 24 -1.58 13.82 -2.25
CA GLN A 24 -1.17 14.58 -1.06
C GLN A 24 -1.84 14.09 0.22
N GLN A 25 -3.08 13.62 0.13
CA GLN A 25 -3.80 13.02 1.26
C GLN A 25 -3.16 11.69 1.68
N LEU A 26 -2.83 10.82 0.71
CA LEU A 26 -2.15 9.55 0.98
C LEU A 26 -0.77 9.79 1.60
N HIS A 27 -0.03 10.79 1.11
CA HIS A 27 1.23 11.22 1.73
C HIS A 27 1.03 11.71 3.18
N GLY A 28 0.02 12.55 3.42
CA GLY A 28 -0.28 13.08 4.75
C GLY A 28 -0.62 11.98 5.76
N LEU A 29 -1.39 10.97 5.36
CA LEU A 29 -1.68 9.79 6.19
C LEU A 29 -0.39 9.06 6.56
N LEU A 30 0.49 8.80 5.59
CA LEU A 30 1.73 8.07 5.82
C LEU A 30 2.74 8.86 6.68
N LEU A 31 2.73 10.19 6.62
CA LEU A 31 3.52 11.05 7.52
C LEU A 31 2.99 11.02 8.95
N GLY A 32 1.67 10.90 9.13
CA GLY A 32 1.04 10.77 10.44
C GLY A 32 1.28 9.40 11.08
N ASP A 33 1.23 8.33 10.28
CA ASP A 33 1.53 6.97 10.72
C ASP A 33 2.24 6.19 9.60
N ALA A 34 3.55 6.00 9.76
CA ALA A 34 4.37 5.26 8.81
C ALA A 34 4.06 3.74 8.80
N SER A 35 3.42 3.20 9.84
CA SER A 35 3.02 1.80 9.91
C SER A 35 1.96 1.44 8.87
N LEU A 36 1.23 2.43 8.36
CA LEU A 36 0.24 2.29 7.30
C LEU A 36 0.81 1.62 6.05
N ALA A 37 2.08 1.86 5.70
CA ALA A 37 2.73 1.24 4.55
C ALA A 37 2.75 -0.30 4.60
N ALA A 38 2.70 -0.90 5.79
CA ALA A 38 2.68 -2.36 5.97
C ALA A 38 1.25 -2.93 6.02
N ARG A 39 0.22 -2.08 6.12
CA ARG A 39 -1.19 -2.52 6.22
C ARG A 39 -1.66 -3.16 4.91
N ARG A 40 -2.57 -4.10 5.06
CA ARG A 40 -3.10 -4.94 3.99
C ARG A 40 -4.61 -4.84 3.97
N ASP A 41 -5.21 -4.75 2.79
CA ASP A 41 -6.65 -4.89 2.68
C ASP A 41 -7.07 -6.34 2.98
N PHE A 42 -8.24 -6.49 3.59
CA PHE A 42 -8.75 -7.78 4.04
C PHE A 42 -9.27 -8.67 2.90
N ILE A 43 -9.51 -8.10 1.71
CA ILE A 43 -10.06 -8.84 0.57
C ILE A 43 -8.94 -9.59 -0.16
N SER A 44 -7.95 -8.85 -0.66
CA SER A 44 -6.88 -9.36 -1.52
C SER A 44 -5.55 -9.56 -0.79
N GLY A 45 -5.40 -8.93 0.39
CA GLY A 45 -4.14 -8.94 1.14
C GLY A 45 -3.09 -8.02 0.53
N PHE A 46 -3.50 -7.09 -0.32
CA PHE A 46 -2.63 -6.12 -0.98
C PHE A 46 -2.23 -5.03 0.01
N THR A 47 -0.94 -4.73 0.00
CA THR A 47 -0.42 -3.48 0.54
C THR A 47 -0.52 -2.38 -0.51
N ALA A 48 -0.26 -1.13 -0.11
CA ALA A 48 -0.20 -0.02 -1.07
C ALA A 48 0.82 -0.24 -2.21
N LEU A 49 1.91 -0.98 -1.96
CA LEU A 49 2.87 -1.37 -3.01
C LEU A 49 2.26 -2.28 -4.07
N HIS A 50 1.38 -3.21 -3.68
CA HIS A 50 0.70 -4.08 -4.63
C HIS A 50 -0.21 -3.28 -5.57
N TRP A 51 -0.99 -2.35 -5.00
CA TRP A 51 -1.86 -1.48 -5.79
C TRP A 51 -1.07 -0.56 -6.73
N ALA A 52 0.03 0.03 -6.25
CA ALA A 52 0.91 0.86 -7.06
C ALA A 52 1.58 0.07 -8.20
N ALA A 53 2.05 -1.14 -7.92
CA ALA A 53 2.65 -2.00 -8.94
C ALA A 53 1.61 -2.47 -9.97
N LYS A 54 0.41 -2.84 -9.52
CA LYS A 54 -0.70 -3.22 -10.39
C LYS A 54 -1.17 -2.07 -11.30
N SER A 55 -1.01 -0.82 -10.89
CA SER A 55 -1.32 0.35 -11.72
C SER A 55 -0.15 0.83 -12.59
N GLY A 56 1.00 0.17 -12.55
CA GLY A 56 2.22 0.61 -13.24
C GLY A 56 2.82 1.90 -12.68
N ASN A 57 2.40 2.33 -11.48
CA ASN A 57 2.79 3.62 -10.93
C ASN A 57 4.08 3.51 -10.09
N CYS A 58 5.21 3.53 -10.78
CA CYS A 58 6.55 3.49 -10.18
C CYS A 58 6.81 4.68 -9.23
N ASP A 59 6.25 5.85 -9.50
CA ASP A 59 6.38 7.03 -8.64
C ASP A 59 5.69 6.81 -7.29
N MET A 60 4.50 6.22 -7.29
CA MET A 60 3.80 5.85 -6.06
C MET A 60 4.58 4.82 -5.25
N VAL A 61 5.13 3.78 -5.89
CA VAL A 61 6.01 2.79 -5.23
C VAL A 61 7.17 3.49 -4.54
N THR A 62 7.88 4.35 -5.28
CA THR A 62 9.05 5.06 -4.79
C THR A 62 8.71 6.00 -3.63
N ASN A 63 7.60 6.72 -3.73
CA ASN A 63 7.18 7.67 -2.71
C ASN A 63 6.72 6.98 -1.43
N ILE A 64 5.99 5.85 -1.51
CA ILE A 64 5.60 5.05 -0.34
C ILE A 64 6.84 4.60 0.42
N ILE A 65 7.82 4.00 -0.27
CA ILE A 65 9.06 3.50 0.36
C ILE A 65 9.80 4.64 1.05
N ARG A 66 10.07 5.73 0.33
CA ARG A 66 10.82 6.88 0.86
C ARG A 66 10.11 7.54 2.05
N ALA A 67 8.80 7.71 1.99
CA ALA A 67 8.04 8.35 3.07
C ALA A 67 7.97 7.45 4.31
N ALA A 68 7.73 6.14 4.13
CA ALA A 68 7.73 5.18 5.23
C ALA A 68 9.11 5.09 5.91
N GLU A 69 10.20 5.02 5.14
CA GLU A 69 11.57 4.99 5.66
C GLU A 69 11.91 6.25 6.45
N LYS A 70 11.51 7.44 5.95
CA LYS A 70 11.65 8.70 6.69
C LYS A 70 10.88 8.70 8.01
N GLY A 71 9.73 8.04 8.06
CA GLY A 71 8.94 7.82 9.27
C GLY A 71 9.44 6.68 10.16
N GLY A 72 10.57 6.04 9.82
CA GLY A 72 11.16 4.94 10.60
C GLY A 72 10.48 3.59 10.40
N ALA A 73 9.54 3.47 9.47
CA ALA A 73 8.90 2.20 9.13
C ALA A 73 9.66 1.48 8.02
N ARG A 74 9.86 0.16 8.18
CA ARG A 74 10.39 -0.69 7.11
C ARG A 74 9.26 -1.20 6.25
N VAL A 75 9.39 -1.00 4.94
CA VAL A 75 8.45 -1.55 3.96
C VAL A 75 8.96 -2.91 3.48
N ASN A 76 8.16 -3.96 3.68
CA ASN A 76 8.46 -5.26 3.12
C ASN A 76 8.00 -5.33 1.65
N VAL A 77 8.94 -5.17 0.72
CA VAL A 77 8.67 -5.23 -0.74
C VAL A 77 8.29 -6.63 -1.22
N ASP A 78 8.70 -7.68 -0.48
CA ASP A 78 8.42 -9.09 -0.77
C ASP A 78 7.17 -9.60 -0.05
N ALA A 79 6.39 -8.70 0.56
CA ALA A 79 5.11 -9.02 1.15
C ALA A 79 4.22 -9.74 0.12
N ARG A 80 3.67 -10.90 0.48
CA ARG A 80 2.78 -11.69 -0.39
C ARG A 80 1.31 -11.45 -0.10
N SER A 81 0.51 -11.17 -1.12
CA SER A 81 -0.96 -11.11 -1.05
C SER A 81 -1.60 -12.44 -0.64
N HIS A 82 -2.92 -12.48 -0.44
CA HIS A 82 -3.65 -13.74 -0.18
C HIS A 82 -3.49 -14.74 -1.34
N GLY A 83 -3.32 -14.25 -2.57
CA GLY A 83 -3.02 -15.08 -3.75
C GLY A 83 -1.54 -15.46 -3.89
N GLY A 84 -0.67 -15.05 -2.96
CA GLY A 84 0.76 -15.33 -3.01
C GLY A 84 1.56 -14.44 -3.97
N TYR A 85 0.96 -13.37 -4.51
CA TYR A 85 1.67 -12.43 -5.40
C TYR A 85 2.44 -11.39 -4.59
N THR A 86 3.64 -11.03 -5.02
CA THR A 86 4.35 -9.83 -4.54
C THR A 86 3.96 -8.65 -5.41
N ALA A 87 4.33 -7.43 -5.01
CA ALA A 87 4.15 -6.25 -5.85
C ALA A 87 4.82 -6.45 -7.23
N LEU A 88 6.03 -7.04 -7.26
CA LEU A 88 6.74 -7.32 -8.51
C LEU A 88 6.01 -8.33 -9.42
N HIS A 89 5.39 -9.38 -8.85
CA HIS A 89 4.56 -10.28 -9.65
C HIS A 89 3.40 -9.53 -10.31
N LEU A 90 2.73 -8.63 -9.59
CA LEU A 90 1.63 -7.86 -10.15
C LEU A 90 2.09 -6.90 -11.26
N ALA A 91 3.23 -6.24 -11.09
CA ALA A 91 3.81 -5.41 -12.15
C ALA A 91 4.04 -6.22 -13.43
N ALA A 92 4.64 -7.41 -13.33
CA ALA A 92 4.92 -8.25 -14.49
C ALA A 92 3.65 -8.83 -15.16
N ILE A 93 2.58 -9.07 -14.39
CA ILE A 93 1.29 -9.56 -14.92
C ILE A 93 0.52 -8.44 -15.64
N HIS A 94 0.62 -7.21 -15.13
CA HIS A 94 -0.16 -6.06 -15.57
C HIS A 94 0.61 -5.12 -16.52
N ASP A 95 1.73 -5.59 -17.07
CA ASP A 95 2.63 -4.87 -17.99
C ASP A 95 1.83 -4.07 -19.04
N ALA A 96 1.95 -2.74 -19.00
CA ALA A 96 1.29 -1.78 -19.88
C ALA A 96 2.29 -0.74 -20.39
#